data_AF-R4VDV4-F1
#
_entry.id   AF-R4VDV4-F1
#
_cell.length_a   1.000
_cell.length_b   1.000
_cell.length_c   1.000
_cell.angle_alpha   90.00
_cell.angle_beta   90.00
_cell.angle_gamma   90.00
#
_symmetry.space_group_name_H-M   'P 1'
#
loop_
_entity.id
_entity.type
_entity.pdbx_description
1 polymer ?
#
loop_
_entity_poly.entity_id
_entity_poly.type
_entity_poly.pdbx_seq_one_letter_code
_entity_poly.pdbx_strand_id
1 'polypeptide(L)'
;MTVHNVSLLTDWHPVFVEGMGGYDPRDPQRVAEQVCTRLSTHWQHQPVDRPKLLITQGDPLEPRGISAITRAVAERLSLGRGLICLDEHIADYHARDADRHGVILEFRYSQLLEALPETEILAPLEAAIDQALERKNHKREQLGKPPLKSYYRDFARLQEVSKVACRQLAGSITVAHTSEDIHEFSVTSFYTIGLELGLTTASELVGFRP
;
A
#
# COMPACT_ATOMS: atom_id res chain seq x y z
N MET A 1 -18.74 3.08 10.32
CA MET A 1 -18.72 3.62 8.95
C MET A 1 -19.30 2.58 8.01
N THR A 2 -19.89 3.00 6.90
CA THR A 2 -20.45 2.09 5.88
C THR A 2 -19.32 1.58 4.98
N VAL A 3 -19.24 0.28 4.76
CA VAL A 3 -18.35 -0.32 3.75
C VAL A 3 -18.90 0.00 2.36
N HIS A 4 -18.05 0.48 1.46
CA HIS A 4 -18.43 0.95 0.14
C HIS A 4 -18.29 -0.14 -0.93
N ASN A 5 -18.92 0.05 -2.10
CA ASN A 5 -18.70 -0.80 -3.25
C ASN A 5 -17.40 -0.40 -3.97
N VAL A 6 -16.54 -1.37 -4.26
CA VAL A 6 -15.24 -1.17 -4.92
C VAL A 6 -15.34 -0.52 -6.30
N SER A 7 -16.50 -0.61 -6.95
CA SER A 7 -16.76 0.11 -8.21
C SER A 7 -16.58 1.62 -8.10
N LEU A 8 -16.73 2.21 -6.90
CA LEU A 8 -16.46 3.64 -6.70
C LEU A 8 -15.01 4.02 -7.02
N LEU A 9 -14.05 3.08 -6.99
CA LEU A 9 -12.65 3.35 -7.31
C LEU A 9 -12.41 3.73 -8.77
N THR A 10 -13.35 3.44 -9.69
CA THR A 10 -13.22 3.82 -11.10
C THR A 10 -13.13 5.33 -11.30
N ASP A 11 -13.75 6.09 -10.41
CA ASP A 11 -13.85 7.55 -10.46
C ASP A 11 -12.61 8.26 -9.91
N TRP A 12 -11.67 7.51 -9.35
CA TRP A 12 -10.48 8.05 -8.69
C TRP A 12 -9.19 7.62 -9.39
N HIS A 13 -8.13 8.35 -9.10
CA HIS A 13 -6.75 7.94 -9.28
C HIS A 13 -6.17 7.51 -7.93
N PRO A 14 -6.07 6.20 -7.64
CA PRO A 14 -5.56 5.72 -6.36
C PRO A 14 -4.07 6.04 -6.20
N VAL A 15 -3.72 6.56 -5.02
CA VAL A 15 -2.34 6.91 -4.63
C VAL A 15 -1.98 6.10 -3.40
N PHE A 16 -0.93 5.30 -3.47
CA PHE A 16 -0.37 4.57 -2.35
C PHE A 16 0.90 5.27 -1.87
N VAL A 17 1.12 5.30 -0.56
CA VAL A 17 2.40 5.68 0.03
C VAL A 17 2.81 4.55 0.95
N GLU A 18 3.97 3.95 0.69
CA GLU A 18 4.45 2.78 1.44
C GLU A 18 5.71 3.12 2.22
N GLY A 19 5.84 2.54 3.42
CA GLY A 19 6.91 2.89 4.33
C GLY A 19 6.95 2.10 5.62
N MET A 20 7.88 2.50 6.47
CA MET A 20 8.03 1.93 7.81
C MET A 20 6.85 2.32 8.71
N GLY A 21 6.44 1.40 9.59
CA GLY A 21 5.44 1.66 10.62
C GLY A 21 5.95 2.58 11.75
N GLY A 22 5.28 2.61 12.90
CA GLY A 22 5.56 3.55 13.99
C GLY A 22 6.97 3.53 14.60
N TYR A 23 7.79 2.52 14.28
CA TYR A 23 9.20 2.48 14.66
C TYR A 23 10.10 3.40 13.81
N ASP A 24 9.57 4.05 12.76
CA ASP A 24 10.32 5.03 11.97
C ASP A 24 10.81 6.18 12.86
N PRO A 25 12.13 6.40 13.00
CA PRO A 25 12.66 7.43 13.88
C PRO A 25 12.54 8.84 13.28
N ARG A 26 12.29 8.96 11.97
CA ARG A 26 12.29 10.22 11.23
C ARG A 26 11.07 11.07 11.59
N ASP A 27 11.20 12.38 11.38
CA ASP A 27 10.06 13.30 11.52
C ASP A 27 9.06 13.07 10.38
N PRO A 28 7.82 12.61 10.68
CA PRO A 28 6.83 12.30 9.65
C PRO A 28 6.47 13.52 8.80
N GLN A 29 6.55 14.74 9.35
CA GLN A 29 6.25 15.96 8.57
C GLN A 29 7.30 16.21 7.49
N ARG A 30 8.59 15.99 7.80
CA ARG A 30 9.67 16.13 6.82
C ARG A 30 9.60 15.06 5.74
N VAL A 31 9.32 13.82 6.14
CA VAL A 31 9.16 12.72 5.16
C VAL A 31 7.96 12.98 4.25
N ALA A 32 6.83 13.43 4.81
CA ALA A 32 5.65 13.80 4.06
C ALA A 32 5.92 14.94 3.08
N GLU A 33 6.65 15.97 3.48
CA GLU A 33 7.08 17.07 2.58
C GLU A 33 7.77 16.58 1.34
N GLN A 34 8.71 15.65 1.55
CA GLN A 34 9.49 15.11 0.46
C GLN A 34 8.62 14.23 -0.45
N VAL A 35 7.79 13.36 0.13
CA VAL A 35 6.83 12.56 -0.63
C VAL A 35 5.89 13.45 -1.45
N CYS A 36 5.34 14.52 -0.88
CA CYS A 36 4.50 15.49 -1.58
C CYS A 36 5.24 16.12 -2.76
N THR A 37 6.48 16.58 -2.54
CA THR A 37 7.31 17.16 -3.61
C THR A 37 7.50 16.17 -4.77
N ARG A 38 7.85 14.91 -4.45
CA ARG A 38 8.06 13.87 -5.46
C ARG A 38 6.77 13.53 -6.21
N LEU A 39 5.64 13.40 -5.50
CA LEU A 39 4.32 13.16 -6.10
C LEU A 39 3.90 14.32 -7.02
N SER A 40 4.04 15.56 -6.57
CA SER A 40 3.71 16.74 -7.37
C SER A 40 4.57 16.82 -8.64
N THR A 41 5.90 16.61 -8.52
CA THR A 41 6.77 16.54 -9.70
C THR A 41 6.35 15.41 -10.64
N HIS A 42 6.03 14.24 -10.11
CA HIS A 42 5.59 13.10 -10.92
C HIS A 42 4.32 13.44 -11.71
N TRP A 43 3.28 13.99 -11.06
CA TRP A 43 2.04 14.34 -11.74
C TRP A 43 2.14 15.54 -12.68
N GLN A 44 3.18 16.38 -12.57
CA GLN A 44 3.47 17.40 -13.59
C GLN A 44 4.00 16.76 -14.89
N HIS A 45 4.80 15.69 -14.77
CA HIS A 45 5.36 14.98 -15.93
C HIS A 45 4.41 13.92 -16.49
N GLN A 46 3.60 13.33 -15.62
CA GLN A 46 2.59 12.33 -15.95
C GLN A 46 1.24 12.74 -15.34
N PRO A 47 0.53 13.68 -15.99
CA PRO A 47 -0.76 14.15 -15.50
C PRO A 47 -1.78 13.02 -15.39
N VAL A 48 -2.63 13.15 -14.38
CA VAL A 48 -3.78 12.25 -14.17
C VAL A 48 -5.03 13.10 -14.09
N ASP A 49 -6.02 12.77 -14.91
CA ASP A 49 -7.24 13.59 -15.09
C ASP A 49 -8.25 13.39 -13.96
N ARG A 50 -8.19 12.25 -13.28
CA ARG A 50 -9.10 11.92 -12.18
C ARG A 50 -8.67 12.53 -10.85
N PRO A 51 -9.63 12.77 -9.95
CA PRO A 51 -9.33 13.16 -8.59
C PRO A 51 -8.48 12.08 -7.91
N LYS A 52 -7.48 12.51 -7.16
CA LYS A 52 -6.53 11.60 -6.49
C LYS A 52 -7.08 11.19 -5.14
N LEU A 53 -6.98 9.90 -4.81
CA LEU A 53 -7.42 9.35 -3.54
C LEU A 53 -6.25 8.65 -2.86
N LEU A 54 -5.84 9.12 -1.68
CA LEU A 54 -4.75 8.48 -0.94
C LEU A 54 -5.28 7.21 -0.26
N ILE A 55 -4.87 6.05 -0.74
CA ILE A 55 -5.22 4.75 -0.19
C ILE A 55 -4.29 4.41 0.97
N THR A 56 -4.88 4.05 2.10
CA THR A 56 -4.20 3.54 3.30
C THR A 56 -4.66 2.12 3.59
N GLN A 57 -3.77 1.29 4.16
CA GLN A 57 -3.94 -0.16 4.24
C GLN A 57 -4.12 -0.63 5.68
N GLY A 58 -4.97 0.10 6.41
CA GLY A 58 -5.33 -0.19 7.80
C GLY A 58 -4.17 -0.05 8.79
N ASP A 59 -3.20 0.82 8.49
CA ASP A 59 -2.18 1.19 9.46
C ASP A 59 -2.85 1.77 10.72
N PRO A 60 -2.43 1.32 11.93
CA PRO A 60 -3.00 1.83 13.16
C PRO A 60 -2.67 3.32 13.34
N LEU A 61 -3.48 4.05 14.09
CA LEU A 61 -3.18 5.45 14.42
C LEU A 61 -1.90 5.53 15.26
N GLU A 62 -0.83 6.06 14.68
CA GLU A 62 0.46 6.24 15.34
C GLU A 62 1.00 7.67 15.14
N PRO A 63 1.75 8.23 16.11
CA PRO A 63 2.32 9.57 15.99
C PRO A 63 3.52 9.65 15.04
N ARG A 64 3.99 8.51 14.51
CA ARG A 64 5.17 8.36 13.64
C ARG A 64 4.90 7.32 12.56
N GLY A 65 5.87 7.16 11.66
CA GLY A 65 5.79 6.17 10.59
C GLY A 65 4.70 6.45 9.57
N ILE A 66 4.34 5.42 8.82
CA ILE A 66 3.49 5.53 7.64
C ILE A 66 2.10 6.11 7.94
N SER A 67 1.53 5.81 9.11
CA SER A 67 0.25 6.37 9.57
C SER A 67 0.31 7.90 9.68
N ALA A 68 1.31 8.43 10.40
CA ALA A 68 1.50 9.88 10.51
C ALA A 68 1.90 10.53 9.18
N ILE A 69 2.74 9.86 8.38
CA ILE A 69 3.21 10.36 7.08
C ILE A 69 2.04 10.48 6.10
N THR A 70 1.23 9.43 5.92
CA THR A 70 0.10 9.43 4.98
C THR A 70 -0.95 10.48 5.34
N ARG A 71 -1.22 10.68 6.64
CA ARG A 71 -2.07 11.77 7.11
C ARG A 71 -1.52 13.14 6.71
N ALA A 72 -0.24 13.41 6.97
CA ALA A 72 0.40 14.66 6.59
C ALA A 72 0.45 14.87 5.06
N VAL A 73 0.65 13.80 4.28
CA VAL A 73 0.59 13.83 2.81
C VAL A 73 -0.82 14.21 2.33
N ALA A 74 -1.86 13.59 2.89
CA ALA A 74 -3.25 13.90 2.55
C ALA A 74 -3.60 15.36 2.84
N GLU A 75 -3.22 15.86 4.03
CA GLU A 75 -3.46 17.25 4.43
C GLU A 75 -2.73 18.24 3.50
N ARG A 76 -1.43 18.02 3.23
CA ARG A 76 -0.61 18.90 2.39
C ARG A 76 -1.08 18.97 0.94
N LEU A 77 -1.54 17.86 0.39
CA LEU A 77 -2.02 17.77 -0.99
C LEU A 77 -3.55 17.94 -1.11
N SER A 78 -4.25 18.17 0.00
CA SER A 78 -5.72 18.27 0.06
C SER A 78 -6.43 17.06 -0.58
N LEU A 79 -5.96 15.85 -0.25
CA LEU A 79 -6.49 14.59 -0.79
C LEU A 79 -7.51 13.97 0.16
N GLY A 80 -8.58 13.41 -0.40
CA GLY A 80 -9.42 12.45 0.32
C GLY A 80 -8.64 11.16 0.60
N ARG A 81 -8.98 10.46 1.69
CA ARG A 81 -8.39 9.16 2.00
C ARG A 81 -9.34 8.01 1.71
N GLY A 82 -8.81 6.96 1.09
CA GLY A 82 -9.41 5.64 1.03
C GLY A 82 -8.77 4.74 2.08
N LEU A 83 -9.57 3.85 2.68
CA LEU A 83 -9.10 2.86 3.64
C LEU A 83 -9.45 1.46 3.15
N ILE A 84 -8.47 0.58 3.13
CA ILE A 84 -8.65 -0.85 2.88
C ILE A 84 -8.21 -1.60 4.12
N CYS A 85 -9.12 -2.36 4.71
CA CYS A 85 -8.85 -3.19 5.86
C CYS A 85 -8.94 -4.68 5.51
N LEU A 86 -8.11 -5.50 6.15
CA LEU A 86 -8.35 -6.92 6.27
C LEU A 86 -9.71 -7.16 6.91
N ASP A 87 -10.37 -8.23 6.46
CA ASP A 87 -11.59 -8.71 7.07
C ASP A 87 -11.32 -9.21 8.50
N GLU A 88 -12.32 -9.08 9.38
CA GLU A 88 -12.17 -9.41 10.81
C GLU A 88 -11.78 -10.87 11.07
N HIS A 89 -12.17 -11.79 10.18
CA HIS A 89 -11.80 -13.20 10.28
C HIS A 89 -10.32 -13.46 9.96
N ILE A 90 -9.64 -12.52 9.30
CA ILE A 90 -8.19 -12.56 9.04
C ILE A 90 -7.45 -11.88 10.20
N ALA A 91 -7.88 -10.68 10.57
CA ALA A 91 -7.30 -9.90 11.66
C ALA A 91 -8.34 -8.97 12.30
N ASP A 92 -8.96 -9.43 13.39
CA ASP A 92 -10.04 -8.72 14.10
C ASP A 92 -9.65 -7.33 14.63
N TYR A 93 -8.36 -7.12 14.88
CA TYR A 93 -7.79 -5.85 15.33
C TYR A 93 -7.55 -4.86 14.19
N HIS A 94 -7.34 -5.33 12.95
CA HIS A 94 -6.83 -4.50 11.86
C HIS A 94 -7.80 -3.37 11.53
N ALA A 95 -9.06 -3.71 11.27
CA ALA A 95 -10.09 -2.72 11.03
C ALA A 95 -10.39 -1.87 12.27
N ARG A 96 -10.37 -2.44 13.47
CA ARG A 96 -10.64 -1.70 14.72
C ARG A 96 -9.63 -0.57 14.94
N ASP A 97 -8.36 -0.84 14.69
CA ASP A 97 -7.26 0.05 15.07
C ASP A 97 -6.83 1.01 13.94
N ALA A 98 -7.31 0.77 12.71
CA ALA A 98 -7.01 1.57 11.53
C ALA A 98 -7.35 3.06 11.68
N ASP A 99 -6.41 3.93 11.26
CA ASP A 99 -6.63 5.37 11.22
C ASP A 99 -7.68 5.78 10.17
N ARG A 100 -8.82 6.28 10.64
CA ARG A 100 -9.94 6.75 9.80
C ARG A 100 -9.99 8.26 9.59
N HIS A 101 -8.98 9.00 10.04
CA HIS A 101 -8.99 10.45 9.89
C HIS A 101 -9.03 10.86 8.41
N GLY A 102 -10.07 11.60 7.99
CA GLY A 102 -10.23 12.07 6.61
C GLY A 102 -10.58 10.96 5.60
N VAL A 103 -10.94 9.76 6.06
CA VAL A 103 -11.38 8.67 5.20
C VAL A 103 -12.78 8.96 4.66
N ILE A 104 -12.89 8.98 3.32
CA ILE A 104 -14.14 9.20 2.59
C ILE A 104 -14.67 7.92 1.93
N LEU A 105 -13.81 6.91 1.73
CA LEU A 105 -14.16 5.61 1.19
C LEU A 105 -13.47 4.51 2.02
N GLU A 106 -14.20 3.47 2.38
CA GLU A 106 -13.71 2.34 3.18
C GLU A 106 -14.14 1.02 2.55
N PHE A 107 -13.19 0.11 2.39
CA PHE A 107 -13.36 -1.20 1.74
C PHE A 107 -12.76 -2.32 2.59
N ARG A 108 -13.24 -3.54 2.35
CA ARG A 108 -12.65 -4.77 2.87
C ARG A 108 -11.78 -5.44 1.83
N TYR A 109 -10.75 -6.12 2.31
CA TYR A 109 -9.84 -6.90 1.49
C TYR A 109 -10.58 -7.94 0.63
N SER A 110 -11.56 -8.65 1.19
CA SER A 110 -12.43 -9.57 0.45
C SER A 110 -13.08 -8.96 -0.79
N GLN A 111 -13.53 -7.70 -0.72
CA GLN A 111 -14.16 -7.03 -1.86
C GLN A 111 -13.17 -6.77 -3.01
N LEU A 112 -11.88 -6.63 -2.70
CA LEU A 112 -10.82 -6.46 -3.70
C LEU A 112 -10.49 -7.78 -4.38
N LEU A 113 -10.59 -8.90 -3.66
CA LEU A 113 -10.44 -10.24 -4.24
C LEU A 113 -11.52 -10.49 -5.29
N GLU A 114 -12.77 -10.15 -4.97
CA GLU A 114 -13.91 -10.29 -5.89
C GLU A 114 -13.76 -9.45 -7.18
N ALA A 115 -12.95 -8.39 -7.14
CA ALA A 115 -12.68 -7.54 -8.29
C ALA A 115 -11.59 -8.07 -9.24
N LEU A 116 -10.89 -9.15 -8.85
CA LEU A 116 -9.77 -9.70 -9.61
C LEU A 116 -10.13 -11.07 -10.22
N PRO A 117 -9.72 -11.34 -11.47
CA PRO A 117 -9.81 -12.68 -12.05
C PRO A 117 -8.94 -13.67 -11.24
N GLU A 118 -9.57 -14.73 -10.73
CA GLU A 118 -8.94 -15.72 -9.86
C GLU A 118 -7.71 -16.36 -10.52
N THR A 119 -7.88 -16.87 -11.74
CA THR A 119 -6.87 -17.70 -12.41
C THR A 119 -5.74 -16.91 -13.06
N GLU A 120 -6.04 -15.72 -13.57
CA GLU A 120 -5.12 -14.91 -14.35
C GLU A 120 -4.32 -13.94 -13.48
N ILE A 121 -4.91 -13.47 -12.38
CA ILE A 121 -4.30 -12.42 -11.55
C ILE A 121 -4.11 -12.89 -10.11
N LEU A 122 -5.18 -13.30 -9.42
CA LEU A 122 -5.11 -13.49 -7.97
C LEU A 122 -4.23 -14.66 -7.58
N ALA A 123 -4.45 -15.86 -8.16
CA ALA A 123 -3.66 -17.04 -7.83
C ALA A 123 -2.15 -16.87 -8.17
N PRO A 124 -1.75 -16.35 -9.34
CA PRO A 124 -0.34 -16.05 -9.61
C PRO A 124 0.27 -15.03 -8.64
N LEU A 125 -0.49 -13.98 -8.29
CA LEU A 125 -0.04 -12.94 -7.36
C LEU A 125 0.21 -13.53 -5.96
N GLU A 126 -0.75 -14.30 -5.45
CA GLU A 126 -0.63 -14.96 -4.15
C GLU A 126 0.53 -15.96 -4.11
N ALA A 127 0.70 -16.75 -5.18
CA ALA A 127 1.81 -17.69 -5.29
C ALA A 127 3.17 -16.98 -5.30
N ALA A 128 3.28 -15.85 -5.99
CA ALA A 128 4.51 -15.04 -6.01
C ALA A 128 4.83 -14.45 -4.63
N ILE A 129 3.81 -14.02 -3.87
CA ILE A 129 3.97 -13.54 -2.48
C ILE A 129 4.45 -14.67 -1.58
N ASP A 130 3.84 -15.86 -1.68
CA ASP A 130 4.21 -17.02 -0.87
C ASP A 130 5.66 -17.46 -1.19
N GLN A 131 6.04 -17.48 -2.47
CA GLN A 131 7.41 -17.78 -2.88
C GLN A 131 8.41 -16.72 -2.41
N ALA A 132 8.04 -15.44 -2.42
CA ALA A 132 8.88 -14.36 -1.90
C ALA A 132 9.07 -14.48 -0.38
N LEU A 133 8.05 -14.88 0.37
CA LEU A 133 8.15 -15.18 1.81
C LEU A 133 9.11 -16.34 2.08
N GLU A 134 9.00 -17.43 1.32
CA GLU A 134 9.91 -18.57 1.42
C GLU A 134 11.36 -18.16 1.18
N ARG A 135 11.63 -17.40 0.11
CA ARG A 135 12.98 -16.87 -0.19
C ARG A 135 13.50 -16.01 0.96
N LYS A 136 12.69 -15.09 1.49
CA LYS A 136 13.06 -14.24 2.63
C LYS A 136 13.35 -15.08 3.88
N ASN A 137 12.54 -16.09 4.17
CA ASN A 137 12.73 -16.96 5.34
C ASN A 137 13.98 -17.84 5.20
N HIS A 138 14.24 -18.39 4.02
CA HIS A 138 15.48 -19.14 3.75
C HIS A 138 16.71 -18.23 3.93
N LYS A 139 16.64 -16.98 3.46
CA LYS A 139 17.72 -16.01 3.68
C LYS A 139 17.92 -15.67 5.15
N ARG A 140 16.83 -15.54 5.93
CA ARG A 140 16.90 -15.30 7.38
C ARG A 140 17.53 -16.46 8.13
N GLU A 141 17.20 -17.69 7.75
CA GLU A 141 17.82 -18.91 8.29
C GLU A 141 19.33 -18.92 8.07
N GLN A 142 19.80 -18.60 6.86
CA GLN A 142 21.24 -18.46 6.56
C GLN A 142 21.92 -17.37 7.42
N LEU A 143 21.17 -16.37 7.88
CA LEU A 143 21.64 -15.30 8.76
C LEU A 143 21.45 -15.60 10.25
N GLY A 144 21.01 -16.81 10.62
CA GLY A 144 20.73 -17.19 12.02
C GLY A 144 19.55 -16.44 12.63
N LYS A 145 18.65 -15.86 11.81
CA LYS A 145 17.46 -15.14 12.26
C LYS A 145 16.24 -16.06 12.23
N PRO A 146 15.28 -15.89 13.16
CA PRO A 146 14.02 -16.64 13.11
C PRO A 146 13.22 -16.27 11.84
N PRO A 147 12.31 -17.13 11.37
CA PRO A 147 11.39 -16.80 10.29
C PRO A 147 10.61 -15.49 10.53
N LEU A 148 10.12 -14.90 9.44
CA LEU A 148 9.16 -13.80 9.50
C LEU A 148 7.89 -14.25 10.24
N LYS A 149 7.23 -13.30 10.89
CA LYS A 149 5.98 -13.55 11.60
C LYS A 149 4.88 -13.93 10.60
N SER A 150 3.93 -14.76 11.02
CA SER A 150 2.83 -15.24 10.15
C SER A 150 2.05 -14.11 9.48
N TYR A 151 1.83 -13.00 10.20
CA TYR A 151 1.12 -11.84 9.68
C TYR A 151 1.74 -11.25 8.41
N TYR A 152 3.05 -11.45 8.16
CA TYR A 152 3.71 -10.91 6.97
C TYR A 152 3.00 -11.34 5.69
N ARG A 153 2.41 -12.55 5.67
CA ARG A 153 1.64 -13.04 4.53
C ARG A 153 0.40 -12.21 4.28
N ASP A 154 -0.40 -11.98 5.32
CA ASP A 154 -1.66 -11.25 5.21
C ASP A 154 -1.42 -9.79 4.84
N PHE A 155 -0.39 -9.15 5.41
CA PHE A 155 -0.05 -7.77 5.09
C PHE A 155 0.62 -7.62 3.70
N ALA A 156 1.44 -8.57 3.25
CA ALA A 156 1.97 -8.56 1.89
C ALA A 156 0.86 -8.74 0.85
N ARG A 157 -0.09 -9.65 1.12
CA ARG A 157 -1.29 -9.84 0.32
C ARG A 157 -2.15 -8.59 0.29
N LEU A 158 -2.45 -7.99 1.44
CA LEU A 158 -3.16 -6.72 1.52
C LEU A 158 -2.46 -5.65 0.67
N GLN A 159 -1.13 -5.53 0.79
CA GLN A 159 -0.34 -4.54 0.05
C GLN A 159 -0.52 -4.69 -1.45
N GLU A 160 -0.18 -5.86 -2.00
CA GLU A 160 -0.10 -6.07 -3.44
C GLU A 160 -1.49 -6.22 -4.09
N VAL A 161 -2.41 -6.97 -3.48
CA VAL A 161 -3.78 -7.13 -4.02
C VAL A 161 -4.49 -5.80 -4.06
N SER A 162 -4.35 -4.96 -3.04
CA SER A 162 -4.98 -3.62 -3.05
C SER A 162 -4.50 -2.79 -4.24
N LYS A 163 -3.18 -2.79 -4.50
CA LYS A 163 -2.61 -2.05 -5.64
C LYS A 163 -3.13 -2.60 -6.95
N VAL A 164 -3.10 -3.92 -7.14
CA VAL A 164 -3.53 -4.57 -8.38
C VAL A 164 -5.04 -4.38 -8.61
N ALA A 165 -5.88 -4.55 -7.59
CA ALA A 165 -7.32 -4.32 -7.70
C ALA A 165 -7.65 -2.85 -8.00
N CYS A 166 -7.03 -1.92 -7.27
CA CYS A 166 -7.19 -0.48 -7.53
C CYS A 166 -6.76 -0.13 -8.96
N ARG A 167 -5.64 -0.69 -9.43
CA ARG A 167 -5.17 -0.48 -10.80
C ARG A 167 -6.07 -1.13 -11.84
N GLN A 168 -6.67 -2.29 -11.57
CA GLN A 168 -7.60 -2.93 -12.49
C GLN A 168 -8.89 -2.11 -12.65
N LEU A 169 -9.41 -1.57 -11.54
CA LEU A 169 -10.64 -0.78 -11.51
C LEU A 169 -10.41 0.64 -12.05
N ALA A 170 -9.33 1.29 -11.63
CA ALA A 170 -9.01 2.63 -12.07
C ALA A 170 -8.26 2.63 -13.42
N GLY A 171 -7.59 1.57 -13.83
CA GLY A 171 -6.73 1.57 -15.03
C GLY A 171 -5.32 2.11 -14.81
N SER A 172 -5.07 2.90 -13.77
CA SER A 172 -3.72 3.33 -13.33
C SER A 172 -3.71 3.70 -11.85
N ILE A 173 -2.52 3.66 -11.24
CA ILE A 173 -2.28 4.10 -9.84
C ILE A 173 -0.98 4.93 -9.76
N THR A 174 -0.72 5.55 -8.61
CA THR A 174 0.62 6.05 -8.27
C THR A 174 1.05 5.43 -6.94
N VAL A 175 2.28 4.95 -6.84
CA VAL A 175 2.85 4.37 -5.62
C VAL A 175 4.12 5.13 -5.26
N ALA A 176 4.12 5.81 -4.13
CA ALA A 176 5.28 6.50 -3.59
C ALA A 176 5.91 5.73 -2.43
N HIS A 177 7.23 5.74 -2.36
CA HIS A 177 7.95 5.23 -1.19
C HIS A 177 8.36 6.37 -0.26
N THR A 178 8.46 6.06 1.02
CA THR A 178 8.97 6.98 2.05
C THR A 178 10.48 6.84 2.30
N SER A 179 11.15 5.94 1.59
CA SER A 179 12.59 5.67 1.71
C SER A 179 13.17 5.30 0.35
N GLU A 180 14.43 5.65 0.12
CA GLU A 180 15.20 5.20 -1.05
C GLU A 180 15.59 3.74 -0.88
N ASP A 181 16.06 3.38 0.31
CA ASP A 181 16.39 2.00 0.67
C ASP A 181 15.18 1.31 1.32
N ILE A 182 14.66 0.30 0.66
CA ILE A 182 13.60 -0.56 1.19
C ILE A 182 14.23 -1.80 1.81
N HIS A 183 14.06 -1.97 3.12
CA HIS A 183 14.63 -3.10 3.84
C HIS A 183 14.03 -4.43 3.34
N GLU A 184 14.88 -5.39 2.96
CA GLU A 184 14.49 -6.66 2.34
C GLU A 184 13.49 -7.48 3.17
N PHE A 185 13.53 -7.38 4.50
CA PHE A 185 12.60 -8.10 5.39
C PHE A 185 11.41 -7.25 5.86
N SER A 186 11.10 -6.15 5.17
CA SER A 186 9.89 -5.35 5.39
C SER A 186 8.72 -5.86 4.54
N VAL A 187 7.49 -5.53 4.93
CA VAL A 187 6.31 -5.75 4.07
C VAL A 187 6.39 -4.89 2.80
N THR A 188 6.89 -3.66 2.89
CA THR A 188 7.09 -2.79 1.73
C THR A 188 7.89 -3.47 0.63
N SER A 189 8.92 -4.26 0.96
CA SER A 189 9.75 -4.97 -0.03
C SER A 189 9.01 -5.95 -0.96
N PHE A 190 7.74 -6.25 -0.71
CA PHE A 190 6.89 -7.02 -1.63
C PHE A 190 6.41 -6.21 -2.84
N TYR A 191 6.62 -4.88 -2.86
CA TYR A 191 6.23 -4.00 -3.97
C TYR A 191 6.76 -4.42 -5.35
N THR A 192 7.82 -5.22 -5.39
CA THR A 192 8.39 -5.71 -6.65
C THR A 192 7.52 -6.76 -7.32
N ILE A 193 6.65 -7.45 -6.57
CA ILE A 193 5.86 -8.57 -7.11
C ILE A 193 4.90 -8.10 -8.19
N GLY A 194 4.14 -7.03 -7.93
CA GLY A 194 3.26 -6.45 -8.95
C GLY A 194 4.01 -6.03 -10.21
N LEU A 195 5.27 -5.60 -10.09
CA LEU A 195 6.11 -5.21 -11.24
C LEU A 195 6.62 -6.44 -12.01
N GLU A 196 7.13 -7.43 -11.29
CA GLU A 196 7.68 -8.67 -11.85
C GLU A 196 6.63 -9.46 -12.62
N LEU A 197 5.37 -9.42 -12.16
CA LEU A 197 4.23 -10.03 -12.83
C LEU A 197 3.62 -9.14 -13.94
N GLY A 198 4.09 -7.90 -14.12
CA GLY A 198 3.53 -6.95 -15.09
C GLY A 198 2.13 -6.45 -14.73
N LEU A 199 1.70 -6.64 -13.48
CA LEU A 199 0.40 -6.19 -12.97
C LEU A 199 0.39 -4.70 -12.60
N THR A 200 1.57 -4.14 -12.34
CA THR A 200 1.84 -2.70 -12.16
C THR A 200 3.05 -2.32 -13.02
N THR A 201 3.28 -1.03 -13.25
CA THR A 201 4.38 -0.57 -14.11
C THR A 201 5.35 0.35 -13.38
N ALA A 202 6.60 0.37 -13.82
CA ALA A 202 7.63 1.22 -13.21
C ALA A 202 7.32 2.73 -13.32
N SER A 203 6.54 3.14 -14.33
CA SER A 203 6.07 4.52 -14.44
C SER A 203 5.09 4.91 -13.35
N GLU A 204 4.40 3.95 -12.73
CA GLU A 204 3.49 4.21 -11.60
C GLU A 204 4.25 4.41 -10.28
N LEU A 205 5.56 4.14 -10.25
CA LEU A 205 6.39 4.27 -9.05
C LEU A 205 7.05 5.63 -8.93
N VAL A 206 7.00 6.18 -7.72
CA VAL A 206 7.62 7.45 -7.34
C VAL A 206 8.67 7.17 -6.26
N GLY A 207 9.93 7.13 -6.69
CA GLY A 207 11.06 6.95 -5.78
C GLY A 207 11.23 8.14 -4.84
N PHE A 208 11.50 7.82 -3.57
CA PHE A 208 11.95 8.78 -2.58
C PHE A 208 13.35 9.29 -2.94
N ARG A 209 13.62 10.56 -2.67
CA ARG A 209 14.97 11.15 -2.71
C ARG A 209 15.06 12.13 -1.56
N PRO A 210 16.00 12.02 -0.62
CA PRO A 210 16.16 12.99 0.46
C PRO A 210 16.60 14.38 -0.02
#